data_AF-A0A2A7U7U9-F1
#
_entry.id   AF-A0A2A7U7U9-F1
#
_cell.length_a   1.000
_cell.length_b   1.000
_cell.length_c   1.000
_cell.angle_alpha   90.00
_cell.angle_beta   90.00
_cell.angle_gamma   90.00
#
_symmetry.space_group_name_H-M   'P 1'
#
loop_
_entity.id
_entity.type
_entity.pdbx_description
1 polymer ?
#
loop_
_entity_poly.entity_id
_entity_poly.type
_entity_poly.pdbx_seq_one_letter_code
_entity_poly.pdbx_strand_id
1 'polypeptide(L)'
;MLDPIGGFRRIQDFFISYIETSFRISDPLVAASRRKLLNSSGEFAAEPYIEPVLRYVSSDKPLEALADMENGPLKSLSPEGRKAFVELALSGLFDSKSGDATWPRRSVHAPYLHQVKMLERGIRPGCPGIVTSGTGSGKTESFMLPILAALSNEAVGWSAPHDGYLQSRWWHNTEANWISRRKGEKRPAAVRALVLYPMNALVEDQMARLRKTLDS
;
A
#
# COMPACT_ATOMS: atom_id res chain seq x y z
N MET A 1 -14.52 20.86 11.23
CA MET A 1 -14.63 19.68 12.10
C MET A 1 -15.25 18.56 11.28
N LEU A 2 -14.72 17.33 11.33
CA LEU A 2 -15.33 16.19 10.63
C LEU A 2 -16.61 15.78 11.38
N ASP A 3 -17.76 15.83 10.71
CA ASP A 3 -19.08 15.46 11.24
C ASP A 3 -19.60 14.21 10.49
N PRO A 4 -19.16 13.01 10.89
CA PRO A 4 -19.52 11.77 10.20
C PRO A 4 -21.01 11.43 10.33
N ILE A 5 -21.64 11.77 11.46
CA ILE A 5 -23.06 11.51 11.71
C ILE A 5 -23.93 12.40 10.82
N GLY A 6 -23.67 13.71 10.80
CA GLY A 6 -24.41 14.60 9.91
C GLY A 6 -24.09 14.34 8.45
N GLY A 7 -22.86 13.92 8.12
CA GLY A 7 -22.49 13.47 6.77
C GLY A 7 -23.35 12.31 6.30
N PHE A 8 -23.48 11.26 7.13
CA PHE A 8 -24.37 10.14 6.90
C PHE A 8 -25.82 10.59 6.69
N ARG A 9 -26.36 11.44 7.60
CA ARG A 9 -27.75 11.93 7.50
C ARG A 9 -28.01 12.70 6.21
N ARG A 10 -27.07 13.56 5.78
CA ARG A 10 -27.18 14.31 4.53
C ARG A 10 -27.19 13.40 3.30
N ILE A 11 -26.37 12.35 3.29
CA ILE A 11 -26.36 11.35 2.21
C ILE A 11 -27.69 10.59 2.20
N GLN A 12 -28.17 10.16 3.36
CA GLN A 12 -29.47 9.49 3.50
C GLN A 12 -30.60 10.37 2.96
N ASP A 13 -30.68 11.63 3.42
CA ASP A 13 -31.70 12.59 2.97
C ASP A 13 -31.64 12.83 1.46
N PHE A 14 -30.44 12.91 0.88
CA PHE A 14 -30.27 13.06 -0.57
C PHE A 14 -30.85 11.87 -1.34
N PHE A 15 -30.53 10.64 -0.93
CA PHE A 15 -31.09 9.45 -1.57
C PHE A 15 -32.60 9.33 -1.38
N ILE A 16 -33.11 9.61 -0.19
CA ILE A 16 -34.55 9.64 0.06
C ILE A 16 -35.21 10.65 -0.88
N SER A 17 -34.67 11.86 -0.98
CA SER A 17 -35.21 12.91 -1.86
C SER A 17 -35.21 12.48 -3.34
N TYR A 18 -34.16 11.79 -3.78
CA TYR A 18 -34.10 11.20 -5.13
C TYR A 18 -35.21 10.16 -5.35
N ILE A 19 -35.42 9.24 -4.40
CA ILE A 19 -36.48 8.22 -4.46
C ILE A 19 -37.86 8.89 -4.50
N GLU A 20 -38.09 9.89 -3.67
CA GLU A 20 -39.38 10.58 -3.61
C GLU A 20 -39.69 11.37 -4.88
N THR A 21 -38.66 11.90 -5.53
CA THR A 21 -38.78 12.61 -6.81
C THR A 21 -39.02 11.62 -7.95
N SER A 22 -38.27 10.51 -7.99
CA SER A 22 -38.34 9.50 -9.06
C SER A 22 -39.61 8.65 -9.00
N PHE A 23 -40.08 8.36 -7.79
CA PHE A 23 -41.25 7.51 -7.53
C PHE A 23 -42.29 8.29 -6.74
N ARG A 24 -42.87 9.34 -7.34
CA ARG A 24 -43.82 10.21 -6.66
C ARG A 24 -45.11 9.46 -6.29
N ILE A 25 -45.59 9.67 -5.05
CA ILE A 25 -46.88 9.20 -4.57
C ILE A 25 -47.80 10.42 -4.42
N SER A 26 -48.97 10.39 -5.06
CA SER A 26 -49.91 11.53 -5.05
C SER A 26 -50.63 11.70 -3.71
N ASP A 27 -50.88 10.60 -3.00
CA ASP A 27 -51.52 10.63 -1.68
C ASP A 27 -50.52 11.14 -0.61
N PRO A 28 -50.80 12.27 0.05
CA PRO A 28 -49.88 12.85 1.04
C PRO A 28 -49.65 11.98 2.28
N LEU A 29 -50.66 11.22 2.71
CA LEU A 29 -50.55 10.35 3.89
C LEU A 29 -49.67 9.15 3.58
N VAL A 30 -49.82 8.56 2.40
CA VAL A 30 -48.98 7.44 1.95
C VAL A 30 -47.53 7.91 1.73
N ALA A 31 -47.33 9.09 1.11
CA ALA A 31 -46.01 9.68 0.93
C ALA A 31 -45.29 9.93 2.26
N ALA A 32 -46.00 10.51 3.25
CA ALA A 32 -45.46 10.74 4.59
C ALA A 32 -45.11 9.41 5.31
N SER A 33 -45.96 8.39 5.15
CA SER A 33 -45.75 7.06 5.74
C SER A 33 -44.51 6.39 5.17
N ARG A 34 -44.30 6.47 3.85
CA ARG A 34 -43.07 6.01 3.20
C ARG A 34 -41.85 6.77 3.72
N ARG A 35 -41.90 8.10 3.81
CA ARG A 35 -40.74 8.86 4.31
C ARG A 35 -40.37 8.46 5.74
N LYS A 36 -41.36 8.18 6.58
CA LYS A 36 -41.12 7.66 7.94
C LYS A 36 -40.41 6.31 7.93
N LEU A 37 -40.82 5.39 7.05
CA LEU A 37 -40.15 4.09 6.87
C LEU A 37 -38.72 4.26 6.36
N LEU A 38 -38.48 5.09 5.36
CA LEU A 38 -37.13 5.32 4.82
C LEU A 38 -36.18 6.02 5.82
N ASN A 39 -36.72 6.75 6.79
CA ASN A 39 -35.94 7.32 7.89
C ASN A 39 -35.80 6.39 9.09
N SER A 40 -36.53 5.28 9.12
CA SER A 40 -36.37 4.30 10.19
C SER A 40 -35.10 3.48 9.98
N SER A 41 -34.41 3.21 11.09
CA SER A 41 -33.20 2.40 11.09
C SER A 41 -33.48 0.99 10.57
N GLY A 42 -32.62 0.52 9.66
CA GLY A 42 -32.65 -0.84 9.12
C GLY A 42 -33.47 -1.02 7.85
N GLU A 43 -34.43 -0.15 7.55
CA GLU A 43 -35.25 -0.25 6.32
C GLU A 43 -34.50 0.27 5.09
N PHE A 44 -33.93 1.47 5.19
CA PHE A 44 -33.16 2.09 4.11
C PHE A 44 -31.67 2.11 4.41
N ALA A 45 -31.30 2.47 5.64
CA ALA A 45 -29.92 2.49 6.11
C ALA A 45 -29.87 2.05 7.58
N ALA A 46 -28.81 1.33 7.93
CA ALA A 46 -28.51 1.02 9.33
C ALA A 46 -28.05 2.30 10.07
N GLU A 47 -28.23 2.35 11.39
CA GLU A 47 -27.63 3.43 12.20
C GLU A 47 -26.11 3.49 11.99
N PRO A 48 -25.52 4.70 11.91
CA PRO A 48 -24.09 4.84 11.77
C PRO A 48 -23.40 4.41 13.07
N TYR A 49 -22.64 3.32 13.01
CA TYR A 49 -21.74 2.92 14.09
C TYR A 49 -20.40 3.65 13.97
N ILE A 50 -19.95 4.23 15.08
CA ILE A 50 -18.60 4.82 15.19
C ILE A 50 -17.79 3.90 16.09
N GLU A 51 -16.86 3.17 15.48
CA GLU A 51 -15.89 2.35 16.20
C GLU A 51 -14.56 3.10 16.30
N PRO A 52 -14.05 3.37 17.52
CA PRO A 52 -12.70 3.88 17.68
C PRO A 52 -11.69 2.79 17.35
N VAL A 53 -11.05 2.89 16.18
CA VAL A 53 -9.97 1.97 15.81
C VAL A 53 -8.69 2.37 16.54
N LEU A 54 -8.24 1.53 17.48
CA LEU A 54 -6.96 1.71 18.15
C LEU A 54 -5.82 1.69 17.12
N ARG A 55 -4.90 2.64 17.24
CA ARG A 55 -3.72 2.68 16.39
C ARG A 55 -2.76 1.56 16.77
N TYR A 56 -2.18 0.92 15.76
CA TYR A 56 -1.10 -0.03 15.96
C TYR A 56 0.14 0.67 16.52
N VAL A 57 0.89 -0.05 17.35
CA VAL A 57 2.11 0.48 17.96
C VAL A 57 3.19 0.65 16.90
N SER A 58 3.66 1.89 16.72
CA SER A 58 4.79 2.24 15.87
C SER A 58 6.12 1.86 16.53
N SER A 59 7.13 1.57 15.71
CA SER A 59 8.51 1.56 16.17
C SER A 59 8.90 2.96 16.62
N ASP A 60 9.80 3.00 17.60
CA ASP A 60 10.54 4.18 18.04
C ASP A 60 11.47 4.75 16.96
N LYS A 61 11.77 3.98 15.90
CA LYS A 61 12.74 4.34 14.87
C LYS A 61 12.14 4.32 13.46
N PRO A 62 12.45 5.31 12.62
CA PRO A 62 12.13 5.27 11.19
C PRO A 62 13.01 4.26 10.44
N LEU A 63 12.67 3.96 9.17
CA LEU A 63 13.35 2.93 8.37
C LEU A 63 14.86 3.19 8.22
N GLU A 64 15.24 4.44 7.96
CA GLU A 64 16.64 4.85 7.82
C GLU A 64 17.44 4.64 9.12
N ALA A 65 16.83 4.92 10.28
CA ALA A 65 17.48 4.67 11.56
C ALA A 65 17.60 3.17 11.87
N LEU A 66 16.67 2.34 11.40
CA LEU A 66 16.77 0.88 11.51
C LEU A 66 17.90 0.32 10.63
N ALA A 67 18.18 0.96 9.49
CA ALA A 67 19.27 0.56 8.58
C ALA A 67 20.66 0.89 9.14
N ASP A 68 20.79 2.01 9.85
CA ASP A 68 22.03 2.45 10.50
C ASP A 68 22.39 1.63 11.75
N MET A 69 21.49 0.78 12.26
CA MET A 69 21.76 -0.08 13.41
C MET A 69 22.66 -1.28 13.03
N GLU A 70 23.82 -1.41 13.68
CA GLU A 70 24.71 -2.57 13.49
C GLU A 70 24.02 -3.90 13.87
N ASN A 71 23.40 -3.96 15.05
CA ASN A 71 22.70 -5.14 15.58
C ASN A 71 21.17 -5.03 15.42
N GLY A 72 20.70 -4.32 14.38
CA GLY A 72 19.29 -4.06 14.13
C GLY A 72 18.54 -5.17 13.37
N PRO A 73 17.27 -4.90 13.02
CA PRO A 73 16.43 -5.85 12.29
C PRO A 73 16.94 -6.16 10.87
N LEU A 74 17.80 -5.29 10.33
CA LEU A 74 18.37 -5.38 8.99
C LEU A 74 19.80 -5.96 8.99
N LYS A 75 20.28 -6.48 10.12
CA LYS A 75 21.69 -6.89 10.29
C LYS A 75 22.18 -7.95 9.29
N SER A 76 21.27 -8.78 8.75
CA SER A 76 21.61 -9.82 7.77
C SER A 76 21.86 -9.28 6.36
N LEU A 77 21.61 -8.00 6.11
CA LEU A 77 21.82 -7.33 4.83
C LEU A 77 23.16 -6.58 4.86
N SER A 78 23.81 -6.48 3.69
CA SER A 78 24.99 -5.63 3.46
C SER A 78 24.66 -4.15 3.69
N PRO A 79 25.64 -3.30 4.08
CA PRO A 79 25.42 -1.86 4.24
C PRO A 79 24.79 -1.20 3.00
N GLU A 80 25.28 -1.55 1.81
CA GLU A 80 24.76 -1.07 0.53
C GLU A 80 23.32 -1.55 0.30
N GLY A 81 23.05 -2.82 0.60
CA GLY A 81 21.72 -3.42 0.52
C GLY A 81 20.71 -2.75 1.45
N ARG A 82 21.13 -2.39 2.68
CA ARG A 82 20.28 -1.64 3.63
C ARG A 82 19.93 -0.26 3.09
N LYS A 83 20.90 0.46 2.53
CA LYS A 83 20.68 1.78 1.92
C LYS A 83 19.75 1.70 0.72
N ALA A 84 20.01 0.78 -0.19
CA ALA A 84 19.16 0.55 -1.37
C ALA A 84 17.72 0.18 -0.97
N PHE A 85 17.56 -0.66 0.06
CA PHE A 85 16.25 -1.03 0.59
C PHE A 85 15.46 0.16 1.11
N VAL A 86 16.08 1.01 1.93
CA VAL A 86 15.39 2.18 2.51
C VAL A 86 14.98 3.15 1.41
N GLU A 87 15.84 3.45 0.46
CA GLU A 87 15.51 4.32 -0.68
C GLU A 87 14.36 3.76 -1.51
N LEU A 88 14.38 2.45 -1.79
CA LEU A 88 13.31 1.79 -2.54
C LEU A 88 11.99 1.78 -1.76
N ALA A 89 12.01 1.47 -0.47
CA ALA A 89 10.81 1.49 0.37
C ALA A 89 10.19 2.90 0.44
N LEU A 90 11.03 3.93 0.57
CA LEU A 90 10.60 5.32 0.66
C LEU A 90 10.23 5.97 -0.68
N SER A 91 10.49 5.31 -1.82
CA SER A 91 10.05 5.81 -3.14
C SER A 91 8.53 5.75 -3.33
N GLY A 92 7.84 4.83 -2.65
CA GLY A 92 6.39 4.73 -2.77
C GLY A 92 5.67 3.71 -1.89
N LEU A 93 6.38 2.82 -1.18
CA LEU A 93 5.74 1.91 -0.21
C LEU A 93 5.35 2.67 1.07
N PHE A 94 6.25 3.55 1.52
CA PHE A 94 6.05 4.46 2.65
C PHE A 94 6.04 5.90 2.15
N ASP A 95 5.25 6.73 2.83
CA ASP A 95 5.31 8.18 2.61
C ASP A 95 6.67 8.72 3.05
N SER A 96 7.28 9.49 2.17
CA SER A 96 8.60 10.08 2.38
C SER A 96 8.58 11.58 2.14
N LYS A 97 9.59 12.23 2.72
CA LYS A 97 9.92 13.65 2.52
C LYS A 97 11.36 13.78 2.07
N SER A 98 11.71 14.95 1.53
CA SER A 98 13.11 15.27 1.21
C SER A 98 13.97 15.12 2.45
N GLY A 99 15.09 14.42 2.29
CA GLY A 99 16.06 14.19 3.33
C GLY A 99 17.33 15.01 3.15
N ASP A 100 18.47 14.39 3.45
CA ASP A 100 19.81 15.02 3.48
C ASP A 100 20.80 14.27 2.56
N ALA A 101 22.08 14.62 2.65
CA ALA A 101 23.13 14.02 1.83
C ALA A 101 23.32 12.50 2.09
N THR A 102 23.02 12.03 3.30
CA THR A 102 23.16 10.61 3.66
C THR A 102 21.95 9.82 3.20
N TRP A 103 20.76 10.37 3.47
CA TRP A 103 19.46 9.79 3.19
C TRP A 103 18.62 10.77 2.35
N PRO A 104 18.67 10.69 1.01
CA PRO A 104 17.90 11.55 0.12
C PRO A 104 16.39 11.54 0.40
N ARG A 105 15.85 10.40 0.85
CA ARG A 105 14.47 10.28 1.34
C ARG A 105 14.45 9.95 2.83
N ARG A 106 13.56 10.61 3.57
CA ARG A 106 13.32 10.35 5.00
C ARG A 106 11.88 9.90 5.22
N SER A 107 11.68 8.99 6.17
CA SER A 107 10.34 8.50 6.52
C SER A 107 9.49 9.65 7.08
N VAL A 108 8.22 9.78 6.66
CA VAL A 108 7.26 10.67 7.33
C VAL A 108 6.79 10.07 8.65
N HIS A 109 6.64 8.74 8.68
CA HIS A 109 6.20 7.98 9.85
C HIS A 109 7.06 6.73 10.04
N ALA A 110 7.25 6.31 11.29
CA ALA A 110 7.92 5.05 11.60
C ALA A 110 7.02 3.84 11.27
N PRO A 111 7.59 2.72 10.83
CA PRO A 111 6.84 1.49 10.59
C PRO A 111 6.21 0.95 11.88
N TYR A 112 5.14 0.18 11.76
CA TYR A 112 4.57 -0.52 12.90
C TYR A 112 5.50 -1.61 13.43
N LEU A 113 5.44 -1.89 14.73
CA LEU A 113 6.29 -2.92 15.35
C LEU A 113 6.12 -4.29 14.70
N HIS A 114 4.91 -4.66 14.28
CA HIS A 114 4.69 -5.93 13.60
C HIS A 114 5.31 -5.97 12.19
N GLN A 115 5.39 -4.82 11.50
CA GLN A 115 6.07 -4.69 10.22
C GLN A 115 7.58 -4.87 10.39
N VAL A 116 8.18 -4.25 11.42
CA VAL A 116 9.61 -4.42 11.75
C VAL A 116 9.94 -5.87 12.11
N LYS A 117 9.09 -6.51 12.94
CA LYS A 117 9.23 -7.93 13.28
C LYS A 117 9.12 -8.83 12.06
N MET A 118 8.19 -8.55 11.15
CA MET A 118 8.03 -9.31 9.92
C MET A 118 9.23 -9.11 8.98
N LEU A 119 9.74 -7.88 8.85
CA LEU A 119 10.95 -7.57 8.10
C LEU A 119 12.15 -8.37 8.61
N GLU A 120 12.45 -8.32 9.91
CA GLU A 120 13.58 -9.06 10.51
C GLU A 120 13.45 -10.58 10.34
N ARG A 121 12.23 -11.12 10.42
CA ARG A 121 11.99 -12.55 10.21
C ARG A 121 12.10 -12.92 8.74
N GLY A 122 11.44 -12.18 7.86
CA GLY A 122 11.27 -12.52 6.44
C GLY A 122 12.56 -12.45 5.63
N ILE A 123 13.58 -11.71 6.09
CA ILE A 123 14.89 -11.68 5.44
C ILE A 123 15.84 -12.80 5.91
N ARG A 124 15.39 -13.68 6.81
CA ARG A 124 16.18 -14.82 7.31
C ARG A 124 15.70 -16.14 6.69
N PRO A 125 16.62 -17.01 6.26
CA PRO A 125 16.26 -18.35 5.80
C PRO A 125 15.47 -19.11 6.87
N GLY A 126 14.41 -19.81 6.44
CA GLY A 126 13.63 -20.69 7.32
C GLY A 126 12.84 -19.98 8.42
N CYS A 127 12.59 -18.67 8.30
CA CYS A 127 11.88 -17.88 9.31
C CYS A 127 10.52 -17.36 8.82
N PRO A 128 9.53 -18.24 8.56
CA PRO A 128 8.20 -17.80 8.11
C PRO A 128 7.54 -16.91 9.17
N GLY A 129 6.70 -15.99 8.72
CA GLY A 129 5.94 -15.08 9.56
C GLY A 129 4.46 -15.08 9.22
N ILE A 130 3.61 -14.89 10.23
CA ILE A 130 2.17 -14.72 10.07
C ILE A 130 1.80 -13.41 10.77
N VAL A 131 1.06 -12.55 10.08
CA VAL A 131 0.52 -11.30 10.64
C VAL A 131 -0.99 -11.41 10.71
N THR A 132 -1.52 -11.56 11.93
CA THR A 132 -2.95 -11.58 12.22
C THR A 132 -3.39 -10.19 12.69
N SER A 133 -3.91 -9.37 11.76
CA SER A 133 -4.33 -8.00 12.07
C SER A 133 -5.50 -7.54 11.20
N GLY A 134 -6.26 -6.58 11.74
CA GLY A 134 -7.43 -5.99 11.08
C GLY A 134 -7.09 -5.14 9.87
N THR A 135 -8.11 -4.56 9.24
CA THR A 135 -7.95 -3.61 8.13
C THR A 135 -7.18 -2.37 8.59
N GLY A 136 -6.39 -1.77 7.69
CA GLY A 136 -5.60 -0.57 8.01
C GLY A 136 -4.35 -0.80 8.88
N SER A 137 -4.01 -2.05 9.20
CA SER A 137 -2.81 -2.38 9.97
C SER A 137 -1.50 -2.27 9.20
N GLY A 138 -1.55 -2.06 7.89
CA GLY A 138 -0.36 -2.11 7.04
C GLY A 138 0.14 -3.54 6.79
N LYS A 139 -0.79 -4.46 6.47
CA LYS A 139 -0.48 -5.82 6.01
C LYS A 139 0.38 -5.81 4.75
N THR A 140 0.13 -4.87 3.83
CA THR A 140 0.90 -4.71 2.60
C THR A 140 2.37 -4.47 2.89
N GLU A 141 2.68 -3.49 3.73
CA GLU A 141 4.04 -3.20 4.16
C GLU A 141 4.66 -4.41 4.86
N SER A 142 3.88 -5.13 5.68
CA SER A 142 4.38 -6.29 6.41
C SER A 142 4.98 -7.36 5.49
N PHE A 143 4.33 -7.73 4.39
CA PHE A 143 4.89 -8.71 3.45
C PHE A 143 5.83 -8.07 2.41
N MET A 144 5.63 -6.79 2.05
CA MET A 144 6.46 -6.12 1.05
C MET A 144 7.86 -5.75 1.56
N LEU A 145 7.98 -5.30 2.82
CA LEU A 145 9.27 -4.91 3.40
C LEU A 145 10.33 -6.03 3.28
N PRO A 146 10.10 -7.28 3.71
CA PRO A 146 11.11 -8.32 3.57
C PRO A 146 11.42 -8.67 2.10
N ILE A 147 10.43 -8.59 1.20
CA ILE A 147 10.64 -8.80 -0.24
C ILE A 147 11.57 -7.73 -0.81
N LEU A 148 11.27 -6.45 -0.57
CA LEU A 148 12.10 -5.34 -1.06
C LEU A 148 13.49 -5.36 -0.44
N ALA A 149 13.62 -5.72 0.84
CA ALA A 149 14.91 -5.83 1.51
C ALA A 149 15.78 -6.93 0.88
N ALA A 150 15.23 -8.14 0.69
CA ALA A 150 15.93 -9.23 0.04
C ALA A 150 16.33 -8.88 -1.41
N LEU A 151 15.40 -8.31 -2.18
CA LEU A 151 15.65 -7.87 -3.56
C LEU A 151 16.74 -6.81 -3.63
N SER A 152 16.70 -5.80 -2.77
CA SER A 152 17.67 -4.69 -2.77
C SER A 152 19.07 -5.19 -2.44
N ASN A 153 19.19 -6.07 -1.46
CA ASN A 153 20.47 -6.66 -1.07
C ASN A 153 21.03 -7.63 -2.12
N GLU A 154 20.17 -8.31 -2.87
CA GLU A 154 20.62 -9.06 -4.04
C GLU A 154 21.06 -8.11 -5.17
N ALA A 155 20.29 -7.05 -5.40
CA ALA A 155 20.48 -6.13 -6.53
C ALA A 155 21.78 -5.34 -6.49
N VAL A 156 22.27 -4.97 -5.31
CA VAL A 156 23.56 -4.28 -5.17
C VAL A 156 24.75 -5.13 -5.65
N GLY A 157 24.58 -6.45 -5.75
CA GLY A 157 25.60 -7.36 -6.31
C GLY A 157 25.42 -7.66 -7.80
N TRP A 158 24.40 -7.13 -8.46
CA TRP A 158 24.19 -7.40 -9.88
C TRP A 158 25.19 -6.64 -10.75
N SER A 159 25.70 -7.31 -11.79
CA SER A 159 26.47 -6.64 -12.82
C SER A 159 25.62 -5.61 -13.55
N ALA A 160 26.22 -4.47 -13.92
CA ALA A 160 25.54 -3.47 -14.71
C ALA A 160 25.04 -4.07 -16.04
N PRO A 161 23.83 -3.71 -16.49
CA PRO A 161 23.33 -4.13 -17.79
C PRO A 161 24.13 -3.45 -18.91
N HIS A 162 23.97 -3.92 -20.15
CA HIS A 162 24.64 -3.34 -21.31
C HIS A 162 24.25 -1.87 -21.53
N ASP A 163 25.14 -1.10 -22.16
CA ASP A 163 24.86 0.25 -22.65
C ASP A 163 23.54 0.30 -23.44
N GLY A 164 22.70 1.29 -23.13
CA GLY A 164 21.38 1.47 -23.74
C GLY A 164 20.23 0.75 -23.01
N TYR A 165 20.47 0.06 -21.89
CA TYR A 165 19.43 -0.59 -21.10
C TYR A 165 18.30 0.37 -20.70
N LEU A 166 17.05 -0.01 -21.00
CA LEU A 166 15.83 0.76 -20.75
C LEU A 166 15.81 2.21 -21.30
N GLN A 167 16.69 2.57 -22.23
CA GLN A 167 16.65 3.89 -22.86
C GLN A 167 15.45 4.04 -23.81
N SER A 168 15.06 2.97 -24.50
CA SER A 168 13.88 2.94 -25.37
C SER A 168 12.62 2.59 -24.58
N ARG A 169 11.83 3.59 -24.21
CA ARG A 169 10.50 3.37 -23.61
C ARG A 169 9.44 3.19 -24.70
N TRP A 170 9.44 2.05 -25.36
CA TRP A 170 8.58 1.78 -26.53
C TRP A 170 7.08 2.01 -26.25
N TRP A 171 6.63 1.88 -25.00
CA TRP A 171 5.24 2.14 -24.60
C TRP A 171 4.86 3.63 -24.53
N HIS A 172 5.81 4.56 -24.68
CA HIS A 172 5.52 6.00 -24.78
C HIS A 172 5.46 6.51 -26.22
N ASN A 173 5.87 5.70 -27.21
CA ASN A 173 5.96 6.12 -28.59
C ASN A 173 5.14 5.19 -29.49
N THR A 174 4.09 5.73 -30.12
CA THR A 174 3.12 4.96 -30.92
C THR A 174 3.71 4.24 -32.13
N GLU A 175 4.89 4.67 -32.58
CA GLU A 175 5.61 4.08 -33.73
C GLU A 175 6.78 3.18 -33.31
N ALA A 176 7.02 2.99 -32.01
CA ALA A 176 8.14 2.19 -31.54
C ALA A 176 7.84 0.68 -31.56
N ASN A 177 8.77 -0.09 -32.13
CA ASN A 177 8.73 -1.54 -32.04
C ASN A 177 8.85 -2.02 -30.59
N TRP A 178 8.13 -3.08 -30.25
CA TRP A 178 8.20 -3.71 -28.93
C TRP A 178 9.63 -4.16 -28.61
N ILE A 179 10.09 -3.84 -27.40
CA ILE A 179 11.40 -4.27 -26.89
C ILE A 179 11.21 -4.89 -25.49
N SER A 180 11.70 -6.11 -25.30
CA SER A 180 11.73 -6.76 -23.98
C SER A 180 12.44 -5.87 -22.94
N ARG A 181 11.85 -5.67 -21.76
CA ARG A 181 12.48 -4.93 -20.64
C ARG A 181 13.80 -5.57 -20.17
N ARG A 182 14.04 -6.86 -20.48
CA ARG A 182 15.30 -7.55 -20.18
C ARG A 182 16.31 -7.50 -21.34
N LYS A 183 16.02 -6.80 -22.45
CA LYS A 183 17.00 -6.66 -23.53
C LYS A 183 18.23 -5.92 -23.02
N GLY A 184 19.41 -6.54 -23.13
CA GLY A 184 20.67 -6.01 -22.59
C GLY A 184 21.00 -6.50 -21.18
N GLU A 185 20.12 -7.28 -20.55
CA GLU A 185 20.37 -7.96 -19.28
C GLU A 185 20.97 -9.36 -19.52
N LYS A 186 22.00 -9.72 -18.77
CA LYS A 186 22.67 -11.03 -18.85
C LYS A 186 22.32 -11.95 -17.68
N ARG A 187 21.71 -11.43 -16.62
CA ARG A 187 21.36 -12.23 -15.44
C ARG A 187 20.31 -13.30 -15.78
N PRO A 188 20.42 -14.51 -15.19
CA PRO A 188 19.40 -15.54 -15.33
C PRO A 188 18.00 -15.03 -14.98
N ALA A 189 17.00 -15.48 -15.72
CA ALA A 189 15.61 -15.22 -15.38
C ALA A 189 15.17 -16.12 -14.23
N ALA A 190 14.56 -15.52 -13.21
CA ALA A 190 14.04 -16.25 -12.08
C ALA A 190 12.99 -15.44 -11.33
N VAL A 191 12.08 -16.15 -10.66
CA VAL A 191 11.05 -15.59 -9.78
C VAL A 191 11.69 -15.35 -8.41
N ARG A 192 11.53 -14.13 -7.86
CA ARG A 192 12.09 -13.75 -6.54
C ARG A 192 11.04 -13.73 -5.44
N ALA A 193 9.81 -13.39 -5.81
CA ALA A 193 8.68 -13.41 -4.91
C ALA A 193 7.42 -13.76 -5.71
N LEU A 194 6.52 -14.50 -5.08
CA LEU A 194 5.17 -14.77 -5.57
C LEU A 194 4.21 -14.28 -4.49
N VAL A 195 3.36 -13.32 -4.84
CA VAL A 195 2.32 -12.80 -3.95
C VAL A 195 0.98 -13.32 -4.44
N LEU A 196 0.27 -14.04 -3.57
CA LEU A 196 -1.02 -14.65 -3.87
C LEU A 196 -2.13 -13.89 -3.18
N TYR A 197 -3.15 -13.52 -3.94
CA TYR A 197 -4.37 -12.90 -3.44
C TYR A 197 -5.58 -13.79 -3.71
N PRO A 198 -6.61 -13.76 -2.86
CA PRO A 198 -7.80 -14.58 -3.06
C PRO A 198 -8.71 -14.06 -4.20
N MET A 199 -8.55 -12.81 -4.63
CA MET A 199 -9.44 -12.16 -5.61
C MET A 199 -8.67 -11.24 -6.55
N ASN A 200 -9.05 -11.22 -7.83
CA ASN A 200 -8.44 -10.36 -8.85
C ASN A 200 -8.54 -8.86 -8.54
N ALA A 201 -9.65 -8.41 -7.94
CA ALA A 201 -9.80 -7.00 -7.56
C ALA A 201 -8.71 -6.53 -6.58
N LEU A 202 -8.29 -7.40 -5.66
CA LEU A 202 -7.19 -7.11 -4.75
C LEU A 202 -5.84 -7.10 -5.48
N VAL A 203 -5.66 -7.95 -6.49
CA VAL A 203 -4.46 -7.92 -7.32
C VAL A 203 -4.31 -6.57 -8.02
N GLU A 204 -5.38 -6.07 -8.65
CA GLU A 204 -5.33 -4.81 -9.41
C GLU A 204 -5.03 -3.59 -8.53
N ASP A 205 -5.65 -3.48 -7.36
CA ASP A 205 -5.38 -2.40 -6.41
C ASP A 205 -3.91 -2.42 -5.93
N GLN A 206 -3.39 -3.61 -5.64
CA GLN A 206 -2.01 -3.76 -5.17
C GLN A 206 -0.99 -3.56 -6.29
N MET A 207 -1.34 -3.90 -7.54
CA MET A 207 -0.52 -3.61 -8.72
C MET A 207 -0.32 -2.11 -8.93
N ALA A 208 -1.36 -1.29 -8.75
CA ALA A 208 -1.23 0.16 -8.82
C ALA A 208 -0.24 0.70 -7.79
N ARG A 209 -0.28 0.16 -6.57
CA ARG A 209 0.64 0.52 -5.49
C ARG A 209 2.08 0.09 -5.77
N LEU A 210 2.27 -1.14 -6.24
CA LEU A 210 3.59 -1.66 -6.62
C LEU A 210 4.23 -0.84 -7.73
N ARG A 211 3.45 -0.41 -8.73
CA ARG A 211 3.94 0.49 -9.78
C ARG A 211 4.42 1.82 -9.19
N LYS A 212 3.69 2.40 -8.23
CA LYS A 212 4.15 3.61 -7.54
C LYS A 212 5.48 3.39 -6.81
N THR A 213 5.76 2.21 -6.26
CA THR A 213 7.05 1.93 -5.60
C THR A 213 8.18 1.59 -6.57
N LEU A 214 7.87 0.95 -7.71
CA LEU A 214 8.91 0.37 -8.60
C LEU A 214 9.17 1.18 -9.87
N ASP A 215 8.27 2.08 -10.27
CA ASP A 215 8.43 2.95 -11.46
C ASP A 215 8.61 4.44 -11.07
N SER A 216 8.78 4.80 -9.78
CA SER A 216 8.93 6.19 -9.29
C SER A 216 10.38 6.70 -9.20
#